data_AF-A0A946RFI8-F1
#
_entry.id   AF-A0A946RFI8-F1
#
_cell.length_a   1.000
_cell.length_b   1.000
_cell.length_c   1.000
_cell.angle_alpha   90.00
_cell.angle_beta   90.00
_cell.angle_gamma   90.00
#
_symmetry.space_group_name_H-M   'P 1'
#
loop_
_entity.id
_entity.type
_entity.pdbx_description
1 polymer ?
#
loop_
_entity_poly.entity_id
_entity_poly.type
_entity_poly.pdbx_seq_one_letter_code
_entity_poly.pdbx_strand_id
1 'polypeptide(L)'
;PTNLSLGFNYALVNSEFNKLSLVYDVDKMLVSSYPDMDWDGDGYIGGYDEGGKLSPGNDYNSNGDFEIAHTDPIYKAIFTSWVDDWLLGGDMDYGSDGPGNGDMQIGGFDWTDSDGDGKIDLSDNEISKSAGEPGDDTWGDYNEYGIKEVGNSKERTISNELDRLVHNIGLEYWYGEYFAIRTGYYYDKLGKIGNPTFGIGLRFAGYGFDFGYTYGETGHPLTNTMRFSLNMEF
;
A
#
# COMPACT_ATOMS: atom_id res chain seq x y z
N PRO A 1 0.82 -13.14 -3.74
CA PRO A 1 0.32 -11.76 -3.94
C PRO A 1 -0.05 -11.53 -5.41
N THR A 2 -1.31 -11.21 -5.67
CA THR A 2 -1.77 -10.83 -7.01
C THR A 2 -1.58 -9.31 -7.13
N ASN A 3 -0.94 -8.83 -8.19
CA ASN A 3 -0.84 -7.40 -8.45
C ASN A 3 -1.93 -7.01 -9.45
N LEU A 4 -2.54 -5.84 -9.24
CA LEU A 4 -3.40 -5.19 -10.20
C LEU A 4 -2.64 -4.02 -10.81
N SER A 5 -2.54 -4.04 -12.14
CA SER A 5 -1.95 -2.97 -12.92
C SER A 5 -3.06 -2.21 -13.64
N LEU A 6 -3.08 -0.89 -13.50
CA LEU A 6 -3.98 -0.02 -14.25
C LEU A 6 -3.15 1.04 -14.98
N GLY A 7 -3.36 1.16 -16.28
CA GLY A 7 -2.59 2.09 -17.09
C GLY A 7 -3.34 2.61 -18.30
N PHE A 8 -2.79 3.68 -18.86
CA PHE A 8 -3.25 4.27 -20.10
C PHE A 8 -2.10 4.38 -21.10
N ASN A 9 -2.47 4.27 -22.38
CA ASN A 9 -1.57 4.51 -23.50
C ASN A 9 -2.19 5.61 -24.38
N TYR A 10 -1.47 6.70 -24.56
CA TYR A 10 -1.89 7.85 -25.34
C TYR A 10 -0.94 8.05 -26.53
N ALA A 11 -1.46 7.90 -27.75
CA ALA A 11 -0.71 8.17 -28.97
C ALA A 11 -0.56 9.69 -29.19
N LEU A 12 0.63 10.22 -28.91
CA LEU A 12 1.00 11.62 -29.16
C LEU A 12 1.18 11.89 -30.66
N VAL A 13 1.76 10.94 -31.38
CA VAL A 13 1.93 10.98 -32.84
C VAL A 13 1.46 9.66 -33.42
N ASN A 14 0.66 9.71 -34.46
CA ASN A 14 0.21 8.52 -35.18
C ASN A 14 0.17 8.82 -36.68
N SER A 15 1.23 8.42 -37.38
CA SER A 15 1.40 8.59 -38.83
C SER A 15 1.80 7.26 -39.47
N GLU A 16 1.82 7.21 -40.80
CA GLU A 16 2.17 6.00 -41.57
C GLU A 16 3.55 5.44 -41.19
N PHE A 17 4.53 6.31 -40.91
CA PHE A 17 5.92 5.90 -40.65
C PHE A 17 6.38 6.17 -39.22
N ASN A 18 5.66 6.97 -38.44
CA ASN A 18 6.10 7.36 -37.10
C ASN A 18 4.92 7.30 -36.14
N LYS A 19 5.09 6.55 -35.05
CA LYS A 19 4.13 6.50 -33.95
C LYS A 19 4.87 6.79 -32.65
N LEU A 20 4.39 7.76 -31.89
CA LEU A 20 4.91 8.11 -30.57
C LEU A 20 3.76 7.99 -29.57
N SER A 21 3.97 7.22 -28.52
CA SER A 21 3.00 7.01 -27.45
C SER A 21 3.60 7.35 -26.10
N LEU A 22 2.78 7.97 -25.24
CA LEU A 22 3.01 8.08 -23.81
C LEU A 22 2.27 6.94 -23.13
N VAL A 23 2.96 6.21 -22.27
CA VAL A 23 2.42 5.13 -21.47
C VAL A 23 2.60 5.49 -20.01
N TYR A 24 1.56 5.29 -19.22
CA TYR A 24 1.64 5.40 -17.77
C TYR A 24 0.79 4.30 -17.16
N ASP A 25 1.34 3.60 -16.18
CA ASP A 25 0.65 2.59 -15.43
C ASP A 25 1.03 2.64 -13.95
N VAL A 26 0.12 2.16 -13.12
CA VAL A 26 0.32 2.00 -11.69
C VAL A 26 0.08 0.56 -11.30
N ASP A 27 0.99 0.00 -10.51
CA ASP A 27 0.82 -1.33 -9.93
C ASP A 27 0.46 -1.20 -8.45
N LYS A 28 -0.59 -1.91 -8.02
CA LYS A 28 -0.95 -2.09 -6.61
C LYS A 28 -1.04 -3.57 -6.27
N MET A 29 -0.56 -3.96 -5.09
CA MET A 29 -0.81 -5.29 -4.55
C MET A 29 -2.28 -5.43 -4.16
N LEU A 30 -2.97 -6.45 -4.69
CA LEU A 30 -4.32 -6.84 -4.26
C LEU A 30 -4.24 -7.66 -2.98
N VAL A 31 -3.75 -7.02 -1.92
CA VAL A 31 -3.85 -7.54 -0.56
C VAL A 31 -4.79 -6.59 0.18
N SER A 32 -6.09 -6.75 -0.03
CA SER A 32 -7.11 -6.09 0.78
C SER A 32 -7.28 -6.90 2.07
N SER A 33 -6.28 -6.84 2.94
CA SER A 33 -6.37 -7.36 4.29
C SER A 33 -6.52 -6.19 5.24
N TYR A 34 -7.62 -6.15 5.95
CA TYR A 34 -7.81 -5.21 7.04
C TYR A 34 -7.11 -5.80 8.26
N PRO A 35 -6.25 -5.03 8.96
CA PRO A 35 -5.79 -5.41 10.28
C PRO A 35 -6.91 -5.28 11.31
N ASP A 36 -6.62 -5.63 12.56
CA ASP A 36 -7.51 -5.42 13.68
C ASP A 36 -7.81 -3.90 13.81
N MET A 37 -9.09 -3.53 13.74
CA MET A 37 -9.53 -2.13 13.76
C MET A 37 -10.84 -1.95 14.53
N ASP A 38 -10.89 -0.90 15.34
CA ASP A 38 -12.08 -0.41 16.01
C ASP A 38 -12.90 0.47 15.04
N TRP A 39 -14.00 -0.10 14.52
CA TRP A 39 -14.84 0.56 13.52
C TRP A 39 -15.99 1.36 14.13
N ASP A 40 -16.42 1.03 15.35
CA ASP A 40 -17.53 1.71 16.02
C ASP A 40 -17.10 2.76 17.04
N GLY A 41 -15.79 2.85 17.31
CA GLY A 41 -15.16 3.85 18.16
C GLY A 41 -15.36 3.59 19.65
N ASP A 42 -15.64 2.34 20.04
CA ASP A 42 -15.82 1.96 21.44
C ASP A 42 -14.50 1.67 22.17
N GLY A 43 -13.38 1.66 21.44
CA GLY A 43 -12.02 1.47 21.92
C GLY A 43 -11.65 0.02 22.18
N TYR A 44 -12.52 -0.92 21.84
CA TYR A 44 -12.27 -2.36 21.88
C TYR A 44 -12.34 -2.95 20.47
N ILE A 45 -11.69 -4.09 20.30
CA ILE A 45 -11.79 -4.86 19.06
C ILE A 45 -12.57 -6.14 19.32
N GLY A 46 -13.72 -6.26 18.66
CA GLY A 46 -14.58 -7.43 18.73
C GLY A 46 -15.39 -7.52 20.02
N GLY A 47 -15.63 -8.75 20.49
CA GLY A 47 -16.40 -9.01 21.71
C GLY A 47 -17.91 -9.13 21.50
N TYR A 48 -18.40 -9.03 20.27
CA TYR A 48 -19.80 -9.23 19.89
C TYR A 48 -19.94 -10.33 18.82
N ASP A 49 -21.15 -10.88 18.71
CA ASP A 49 -21.54 -11.75 17.61
C ASP A 49 -22.01 -10.95 16.38
N GLU A 50 -22.18 -11.64 15.24
CA GLU A 50 -22.71 -11.06 13.99
C GLU A 50 -24.08 -10.35 14.19
N GLY A 51 -24.79 -10.65 15.27
CA GLY A 51 -26.06 -10.02 15.63
C GLY A 51 -25.94 -8.81 16.55
N GLY A 52 -24.72 -8.33 16.82
CA GLY A 52 -24.45 -7.18 17.71
C GLY A 52 -24.68 -7.48 19.18
N LYS A 53 -24.65 -8.74 19.61
CA LYS A 53 -24.80 -9.13 21.01
C LYS A 53 -23.46 -9.46 21.62
N LEU A 54 -23.28 -9.02 22.87
CA LEU A 54 -22.08 -9.30 23.64
C LEU A 54 -21.80 -10.81 23.69
N SER A 55 -20.68 -11.20 23.12
CA SER A 55 -20.19 -12.56 22.99
C SER A 55 -18.66 -12.51 23.14
N PRO A 56 -18.14 -12.57 24.37
CA PRO A 56 -16.71 -12.43 24.62
C PRO A 56 -15.85 -13.39 23.79
N GLY A 57 -14.81 -12.86 23.14
CA GLY A 57 -13.89 -13.62 22.28
C GLY A 57 -14.42 -13.91 20.88
N ASN A 58 -15.42 -13.16 20.42
CA ASN A 58 -15.91 -13.16 19.05
C ASN A 58 -15.44 -11.89 18.32
N ASP A 59 -15.60 -11.88 17.00
CA ASP A 59 -14.80 -11.04 16.11
C ASP A 59 -15.53 -9.76 15.64
N TYR A 60 -16.75 -9.55 16.12
CA TYR A 60 -17.63 -8.48 15.65
C TYR A 60 -17.81 -7.40 16.71
N ASN A 61 -18.23 -6.21 16.29
CA ASN A 61 -18.65 -5.13 17.17
C ASN A 61 -20.16 -5.07 17.40
N SER A 62 -20.58 -4.07 18.16
CA SER A 62 -21.97 -3.85 18.53
C SER A 62 -22.90 -3.62 17.32
N ASN A 63 -22.36 -3.17 16.18
CA ASN A 63 -23.08 -2.97 14.93
C ASN A 63 -23.13 -4.22 14.04
N GLY A 64 -22.41 -5.29 14.41
CA GLY A 64 -22.27 -6.51 13.62
C GLY A 64 -21.23 -6.41 12.50
N ASP A 65 -20.35 -5.39 12.56
CA ASP A 65 -19.21 -5.28 11.66
C ASP A 65 -18.02 -6.07 12.21
N PHE A 66 -17.19 -6.61 11.31
CA PHE A 66 -16.04 -7.45 11.66
C PHE A 66 -14.82 -6.59 11.96
N GLU A 67 -14.22 -6.77 13.14
CA GLU A 67 -13.15 -5.89 13.64
C GLU A 67 -11.78 -6.55 13.68
N ILE A 68 -11.71 -7.88 13.61
CA ILE A 68 -10.42 -8.57 13.53
C ILE A 68 -9.89 -8.62 12.09
N ALA A 69 -8.63 -9.02 11.98
CA ALA A 69 -7.94 -9.16 10.72
C ALA A 69 -8.70 -10.08 9.75
N HIS A 70 -9.08 -9.55 8.60
CA HIS A 70 -9.80 -10.27 7.56
C HIS A 70 -9.38 -9.84 6.17
N THR A 71 -9.75 -10.63 5.17
CA THR A 71 -9.47 -10.33 3.76
C THR A 71 -10.77 -10.27 2.98
N ASP A 72 -10.91 -9.24 2.16
CA ASP A 72 -12.05 -9.14 1.25
C ASP A 72 -12.00 -10.23 0.15
N PRO A 73 -13.15 -10.79 -0.25
CA PRO A 73 -13.23 -11.60 -1.46
C PRO A 73 -12.71 -10.86 -2.69
N ILE A 74 -12.11 -11.58 -3.65
CA ILE A 74 -11.41 -10.97 -4.79
C ILE A 74 -12.25 -9.94 -5.59
N TYR A 75 -13.56 -10.16 -5.72
CA TYR A 75 -14.45 -9.24 -6.44
C TYR A 75 -14.66 -7.89 -5.71
N LYS A 76 -14.57 -7.90 -4.37
CA LYS A 76 -14.63 -6.70 -3.52
C LYS A 76 -13.24 -6.08 -3.39
N ALA A 77 -12.21 -6.91 -3.22
CA ALA A 77 -10.80 -6.55 -3.14
C ALA A 77 -10.31 -5.66 -4.30
N ILE A 78 -10.83 -5.88 -5.53
CA ILE A 78 -10.51 -5.06 -6.70
C ILE A 78 -10.84 -3.57 -6.48
N PHE A 79 -11.86 -3.27 -5.67
CA PHE A 79 -12.26 -1.91 -5.35
C PHE A 79 -11.70 -1.47 -4.00
N THR A 80 -11.87 -2.31 -2.98
CA THR A 80 -11.48 -1.95 -1.61
C THR A 80 -10.00 -1.75 -1.46
N SER A 81 -9.16 -2.50 -2.17
CA SER A 81 -7.71 -2.27 -2.14
C SER A 81 -7.31 -0.84 -2.51
N TRP A 82 -8.09 -0.08 -3.29
CA TRP A 82 -7.75 1.30 -3.67
C TRP A 82 -8.27 2.38 -2.71
N VAL A 83 -9.15 2.00 -1.78
CA VAL A 83 -9.86 2.94 -0.92
C VAL A 83 -9.72 2.63 0.56
N ASP A 84 -9.33 1.40 0.91
CA ASP A 84 -9.16 0.92 2.28
C ASP A 84 -8.34 1.91 3.11
N ASP A 85 -7.11 2.20 2.69
CA ASP A 85 -6.19 3.00 3.51
C ASP A 85 -6.70 4.42 3.84
N TRP A 86 -7.47 5.10 2.98
CA TRP A 86 -7.80 6.53 3.18
C TRP A 86 -9.30 6.84 3.30
N LEU A 87 -10.18 5.92 2.90
CA LEU A 87 -11.63 6.14 2.86
C LEU A 87 -12.38 5.28 3.88
N LEU A 88 -11.86 4.08 4.19
CA LEU A 88 -12.49 3.11 5.08
C LEU A 88 -11.58 2.95 6.30
N GLY A 89 -11.89 3.57 7.44
CA GLY A 89 -10.97 3.46 8.57
C GLY A 89 -11.64 3.56 9.93
N GLY A 90 -11.54 2.46 10.67
CA GLY A 90 -11.51 2.45 12.13
C GLY A 90 -10.09 2.72 12.65
N ASP A 91 -9.96 2.95 13.95
CA ASP A 91 -8.65 3.08 14.58
C ASP A 91 -7.95 1.72 14.63
N MET A 92 -6.72 1.66 14.13
CA MET A 92 -5.92 0.41 14.06
C MET A 92 -5.30 0.11 15.41
N ASP A 93 -5.41 -1.14 15.83
CA ASP A 93 -4.63 -1.71 16.93
C ASP A 93 -3.23 -2.10 16.42
N TYR A 94 -2.18 -1.72 17.14
CA TYR A 94 -0.79 -1.94 16.77
C TYR A 94 -0.10 -2.86 17.79
N GLY A 95 0.48 -3.95 17.29
CA GLY A 95 1.42 -4.76 18.06
C GLY A 95 2.85 -4.19 18.03
N SER A 96 3.78 -4.93 18.63
CA SER A 96 5.22 -4.59 18.63
C SER A 96 5.83 -4.52 17.22
N ASP A 97 5.24 -5.26 16.28
CA ASP A 97 5.82 -5.53 14.96
C ASP A 97 5.05 -4.87 13.80
N GLY A 98 4.01 -4.08 14.10
CA GLY A 98 3.22 -3.36 13.10
C GLY A 98 1.70 -3.35 13.38
N PRO A 99 0.88 -2.94 12.39
CA PRO A 99 -0.57 -2.91 12.53
C PRO A 99 -1.14 -4.34 12.62
N GLY A 100 -2.10 -4.52 13.54
CA GLY A 100 -2.72 -5.80 13.92
C GLY A 100 -1.91 -6.58 14.97
N ASN A 101 -2.55 -7.58 15.59
CA ASN A 101 -2.02 -8.41 16.68
C ASN A 101 -1.59 -7.62 17.93
N GLY A 102 -2.25 -6.50 18.23
CA GLY A 102 -2.06 -5.80 19.49
C GLY A 102 -2.86 -6.46 20.61
N ASP A 103 -3.29 -5.66 21.58
CA ASP A 103 -3.98 -6.15 22.78
C ASP A 103 -5.52 -6.10 22.66
N MET A 104 -6.04 -5.83 21.46
CA MET A 104 -7.47 -5.66 21.17
C MET A 104 -8.10 -4.45 21.90
N GLN A 105 -7.28 -3.49 22.34
CA GLN A 105 -7.70 -2.23 22.93
C GLN A 105 -7.01 -1.08 22.20
N ILE A 106 -7.76 -0.03 21.88
CA ILE A 106 -7.19 1.15 21.21
C ILE A 106 -6.67 2.10 22.28
N GLY A 107 -5.35 2.22 22.41
CA GLY A 107 -4.66 3.14 23.32
C GLY A 107 -4.44 2.57 24.71
N GLY A 108 -4.67 3.38 25.75
CA GLY A 108 -4.54 2.97 27.15
C GLY A 108 -3.20 3.34 27.80
N PHE A 109 -2.34 4.08 27.11
CA PHE A 109 -1.11 4.64 27.65
C PHE A 109 -0.96 6.13 27.34
N ASP A 110 -0.54 6.86 28.37
CA ASP A 110 -0.21 8.28 28.30
C ASP A 110 1.29 8.45 28.02
N TRP A 111 1.62 9.40 27.14
CA TRP A 111 2.99 9.84 26.91
C TRP A 111 3.29 11.14 27.66
N THR A 112 4.43 11.17 28.35
CA THR A 112 4.99 12.38 28.97
C THR A 112 6.43 12.59 28.52
N ASP A 113 6.63 13.62 27.70
CA ASP A 113 7.94 14.10 27.25
C ASP A 113 8.77 14.61 28.45
N SER A 114 9.66 13.77 28.95
CA SER A 114 10.41 13.99 30.19
C SER A 114 11.72 14.75 29.94
N ASP A 115 12.29 14.61 28.74
CA ASP A 115 13.55 15.25 28.36
C ASP A 115 13.37 16.48 27.44
N GLY A 116 12.15 16.71 26.93
CA GLY A 116 11.77 17.85 26.11
C GLY A 116 12.20 17.73 24.66
N ASP A 117 12.52 16.52 24.18
CA ASP A 117 12.99 16.29 22.81
C ASP A 117 11.85 16.05 21.80
N GLY A 118 10.63 15.88 22.30
CA GLY A 118 9.41 15.69 21.53
C GLY A 118 9.32 14.34 20.83
N LYS A 119 10.08 13.33 21.26
CA LYS A 119 9.98 11.94 20.82
C LYS A 119 9.55 11.06 21.97
N ILE A 120 9.05 9.88 21.62
CA ILE A 120 8.69 8.85 22.59
C ILE A 120 9.91 7.96 22.77
N ASP A 121 10.52 8.02 23.95
CA ASP A 121 11.63 7.15 24.31
C ASP A 121 11.20 6.10 25.34
N LEU A 122 10.99 4.87 24.86
CA LEU A 122 10.63 3.73 25.72
C LEU A 122 11.70 3.40 26.78
N SER A 123 12.97 3.81 26.56
CA SER A 123 14.05 3.62 27.53
C SER A 123 13.94 4.53 28.76
N ASP A 124 13.18 5.62 28.63
CA ASP A 124 13.15 6.71 29.59
C ASP A 124 11.86 6.68 30.43
N ASN A 125 11.09 5.59 30.31
CA ASN A 125 9.80 5.36 30.99
C ASN A 125 8.78 6.49 30.74
N GLU A 126 8.79 7.06 29.53
CA GLU A 126 7.88 8.16 29.15
C GLU A 126 6.45 7.71 28.84
N ILE A 127 6.25 6.39 28.70
CA ILE A 127 4.95 5.76 28.46
C ILE A 127 4.46 5.14 29.77
N SER A 128 3.26 5.55 30.20
CA SER A 128 2.65 5.09 31.45
C SER A 128 1.22 4.64 31.22
N LYS A 129 0.80 3.57 31.92
CA LYS A 129 -0.55 3.04 31.76
C LYS A 129 -1.59 4.03 32.31
N SER A 130 -2.59 4.31 31.50
CA SER A 130 -3.72 5.18 31.82
C SER A 130 -4.58 4.57 32.94
N ALA A 131 -5.22 5.41 33.74
CA ALA A 131 -6.07 4.97 34.85
C ALA A 131 -7.56 4.79 34.47
N GLY A 132 -7.99 5.34 33.33
CA GLY A 132 -9.38 5.28 32.86
C GLY A 132 -9.72 4.01 32.08
N GLU A 133 -10.89 4.03 31.45
CA GLU A 133 -11.34 3.06 30.43
C GLU A 133 -11.39 3.74 29.04
N PRO A 134 -11.43 2.98 27.93
CA PRO A 134 -11.54 3.56 26.60
C PRO A 134 -12.71 4.56 26.49
N GLY A 135 -12.42 5.74 25.93
CA GLY A 135 -13.37 6.85 25.80
C GLY A 135 -13.42 7.83 26.98
N ASP A 136 -12.73 7.56 28.10
CA ASP A 136 -12.58 8.52 29.19
C ASP A 136 -11.60 9.65 28.83
N ASP A 137 -11.78 10.84 29.42
CA ASP A 137 -10.86 11.98 29.27
C ASP A 137 -9.42 11.67 29.76
N THR A 138 -9.27 10.63 30.60
CA THR A 138 -7.99 10.16 31.14
C THR A 138 -7.46 8.92 30.43
N TRP A 139 -8.06 8.54 29.29
CA TRP A 139 -7.58 7.45 28.46
C TRP A 139 -6.50 7.96 27.52
N GLY A 140 -5.32 7.36 27.61
CA GLY A 140 -4.18 7.76 26.80
C GLY A 140 -4.29 7.27 25.36
N ASP A 141 -3.77 8.09 24.44
CA ASP A 141 -3.88 7.86 22.99
C ASP A 141 -2.96 6.74 22.46
N TYR A 142 -2.00 6.27 23.27
CA TYR A 142 -0.91 5.40 22.85
C TYR A 142 -1.05 3.99 23.43
N ASN A 143 -0.39 3.01 22.81
CA ASN A 143 -0.24 1.66 23.36
C ASN A 143 1.04 1.50 24.20
N GLU A 144 1.29 0.28 24.68
CA GLU A 144 2.46 -0.06 25.50
C GLU A 144 3.81 0.14 24.77
N TYR A 145 3.78 0.17 23.43
CA TYR A 145 4.94 0.39 22.56
C TYR A 145 5.14 1.86 22.19
N GLY A 146 4.32 2.77 22.71
CA GLY A 146 4.39 4.20 22.37
C GLY A 146 3.91 4.52 20.96
N ILE A 147 3.14 3.63 20.34
CA ILE A 147 2.50 3.86 19.04
C ILE A 147 1.13 4.49 19.31
N LYS A 148 0.80 5.55 18.57
CA LYS A 148 -0.51 6.21 18.69
C LYS A 148 -1.60 5.38 17.99
N GLU A 149 -2.65 5.08 18.73
CA GLU A 149 -3.78 4.28 18.23
C GLU A 149 -5.06 5.10 18.16
N VAL A 150 -5.37 5.86 19.22
CA VAL A 150 -6.58 6.68 19.29
C VAL A 150 -6.54 7.76 18.21
N GLY A 151 -7.53 7.72 17.30
CA GLY A 151 -7.69 8.63 16.18
C GLY A 151 -6.68 8.44 15.04
N ASN A 152 -5.92 7.33 15.00
CA ASN A 152 -4.94 7.07 13.94
C ASN A 152 -5.60 6.90 12.55
N SER A 153 -6.91 6.60 12.51
CA SER A 153 -7.71 6.60 11.29
C SER A 153 -7.62 7.93 10.53
N LYS A 154 -7.54 9.05 11.27
CA LYS A 154 -7.49 10.41 10.70
C LYS A 154 -6.15 10.76 10.06
N GLU A 155 -5.09 10.04 10.42
CA GLU A 155 -3.76 10.26 9.86
C GLU A 155 -3.62 9.66 8.45
N ARG A 156 -4.54 8.76 8.06
CA ARG A 156 -4.50 8.13 6.76
C ARG A 156 -5.06 9.07 5.70
N THR A 157 -4.27 9.31 4.66
CA THR A 157 -4.64 10.22 3.57
C THR A 157 -4.46 9.57 2.21
N ILE A 158 -5.13 10.13 1.20
CA ILE A 158 -4.93 9.73 -0.19
C ILE A 158 -3.48 9.88 -0.64
N SER A 159 -2.69 10.75 0.00
CA SER A 159 -1.27 10.89 -0.31
C SER A 159 -0.48 9.67 0.14
N ASN A 160 -0.81 9.09 1.30
CA ASN A 160 -0.18 7.85 1.76
C ASN A 160 -0.48 6.70 0.81
N GLU A 161 -1.71 6.66 0.29
CA GLU A 161 -2.14 5.67 -0.68
C GLU A 161 -1.37 5.80 -2.01
N LEU A 162 -1.28 7.02 -2.56
CA LEU A 162 -0.49 7.28 -3.78
C LEU A 162 0.99 6.92 -3.59
N ASP A 163 1.54 7.17 -2.41
CA ASP A 163 2.92 6.81 -2.06
C ASP A 163 3.16 5.29 -2.01
N ARG A 164 2.11 4.49 -1.81
CA ARG A 164 2.17 3.01 -1.81
C ARG A 164 2.08 2.43 -3.22
N LEU A 165 1.63 3.20 -4.21
CA LEU A 165 1.53 2.75 -5.59
C LEU A 165 2.92 2.69 -6.23
N VAL A 166 3.14 1.67 -7.05
CA VAL A 166 4.27 1.64 -7.96
C VAL A 166 3.88 2.40 -9.21
N HIS A 167 4.68 3.37 -9.61
CA HIS A 167 4.44 4.21 -10.78
C HIS A 167 5.39 3.84 -11.91
N ASN A 168 4.83 3.60 -13.08
CA ASN A 168 5.56 3.34 -14.31
C ASN A 168 5.18 4.42 -15.32
N ILE A 169 6.18 5.12 -15.86
CA ILE A 169 5.98 6.07 -16.94
C ILE A 169 6.92 5.74 -18.10
N GLY A 170 6.43 5.79 -19.33
CA GLY A 170 7.19 5.40 -20.50
C GLY A 170 6.82 6.17 -21.76
N LEU A 171 7.79 6.27 -22.66
CA LEU A 171 7.61 6.72 -24.03
C LEU A 171 7.93 5.55 -24.95
N GLU A 172 7.05 5.28 -25.89
CA GLU A 172 7.25 4.29 -26.94
C GLU A 172 7.24 5.00 -28.29
N TYR A 173 8.31 4.81 -29.07
CA TYR A 173 8.43 5.31 -30.42
C TYR A 173 8.59 4.14 -31.40
N TRP A 174 7.77 4.11 -32.43
CA TRP A 174 7.88 3.19 -33.55
C TRP A 174 8.21 3.93 -34.84
N TYR A 175 9.16 3.38 -35.59
CA TYR A 175 9.44 3.73 -36.97
C TYR A 175 8.92 2.64 -37.90
N GLY A 176 7.85 2.96 -38.62
CA GLY A 176 7.00 2.01 -39.33
C GLY A 176 6.53 0.90 -38.38
N GLU A 177 6.57 -0.33 -38.88
CA GLU A 177 6.24 -1.54 -38.09
C GLU A 177 7.49 -2.33 -37.69
N TYR A 178 8.68 -1.83 -38.05
CA TYR A 178 9.93 -2.60 -38.00
C TYR A 178 10.79 -2.32 -36.78
N PHE A 179 10.79 -1.08 -36.28
CA PHE A 179 11.74 -0.68 -35.25
C PHE A 179 11.05 0.12 -34.15
N ALA A 180 11.30 -0.27 -32.90
CA ALA A 180 10.77 0.39 -31.71
C ALA A 180 11.92 0.86 -30.80
N ILE A 181 11.77 2.04 -30.23
CA ILE A 181 12.55 2.51 -29.08
C ILE A 181 11.58 2.76 -27.93
N ARG A 182 11.97 2.29 -26.75
CA ARG A 182 11.21 2.47 -25.51
C ARG A 182 12.13 3.09 -24.47
N THR A 183 11.63 4.10 -23.79
CA THR A 183 12.27 4.64 -22.60
C THR A 183 11.23 4.77 -21.52
N GLY A 184 11.65 4.68 -20.27
CA GLY A 184 10.72 4.83 -19.16
C GLY A 184 11.41 4.99 -17.82
N TYR A 185 10.60 5.08 -16.79
CA TYR A 185 11.02 5.25 -15.43
C TYR A 185 10.07 4.44 -14.53
N TYR A 186 10.67 3.56 -13.74
CA TYR A 186 10.02 2.74 -12.73
C TYR A 186 10.26 3.38 -11.37
N TYR A 187 9.19 3.72 -10.64
CA TYR A 187 9.27 4.40 -9.35
C TYR A 187 8.41 3.69 -8.31
N ASP A 188 9.05 3.25 -7.23
CA ASP A 188 8.41 2.67 -6.05
C ASP A 188 9.00 3.35 -4.81
N LYS A 189 8.17 4.13 -4.11
CA LYS A 189 8.60 4.89 -2.93
C LYS A 189 8.85 3.97 -1.73
N LEU A 190 8.02 2.96 -1.52
CA LEU A 190 8.16 2.01 -0.40
C LEU A 190 9.37 1.10 -0.60
N GLY A 191 9.54 0.58 -1.82
CA GLY A 191 10.70 -0.21 -2.20
C GLY A 191 12.00 0.60 -2.31
N LYS A 192 11.91 1.94 -2.27
CA LYS A 192 13.01 2.88 -2.52
C LYS A 192 13.70 2.60 -3.87
N ILE A 193 12.90 2.33 -4.90
CA ILE A 193 13.37 2.00 -6.25
C ILE A 193 13.00 3.15 -7.19
N GLY A 194 13.97 3.62 -7.98
CA GLY A 194 13.78 4.71 -8.94
C GLY A 194 14.64 4.50 -10.18
N ASN A 195 14.23 3.58 -11.04
CA ASN A 195 15.10 3.03 -12.08
C ASN A 195 14.63 3.44 -13.49
N PRO A 196 15.47 4.11 -14.29
CA PRO A 196 15.16 4.30 -15.70
C PRO A 196 15.22 2.98 -16.47
N THR A 197 14.31 2.83 -17.42
CA THR A 197 14.19 1.66 -18.30
C THR A 197 14.43 2.07 -19.75
N PHE A 198 15.07 1.19 -20.50
CA PHE A 198 15.37 1.37 -21.91
C PHE A 198 15.01 0.08 -22.64
N GLY A 199 14.50 0.21 -23.85
CA GLY A 199 14.19 -0.94 -24.69
C GLY A 199 14.30 -0.63 -26.16
N ILE A 200 14.63 -1.66 -26.93
CA ILE A 200 14.68 -1.60 -28.38
C ILE A 200 13.93 -2.82 -28.91
N GLY A 201 13.06 -2.62 -29.88
CA GLY A 201 12.34 -3.68 -30.59
C GLY A 201 12.70 -3.68 -32.06
N LEU A 202 12.82 -4.88 -32.62
CA LEU A 202 12.97 -5.10 -34.06
C LEU A 202 11.96 -6.15 -34.51
N ARG A 203 11.24 -5.86 -35.59
CA ARG A 203 10.31 -6.77 -36.26
C ARG A 203 10.80 -7.01 -37.68
N PHE A 204 10.91 -8.28 -38.07
CA PHE A 204 11.35 -8.67 -39.40
C PHE A 204 10.75 -10.01 -39.80
N ALA A 205 10.02 -10.04 -40.92
CA ALA A 205 9.53 -11.26 -41.57
C ALA A 205 8.79 -12.24 -40.62
N GLY A 206 7.87 -11.73 -39.80
CA GLY A 206 7.10 -12.53 -38.83
C GLY A 206 7.84 -12.83 -37.51
N TYR A 207 9.11 -12.44 -37.39
CA TYR A 207 9.87 -12.51 -36.15
C TYR A 207 9.91 -11.16 -35.47
N GLY A 208 9.82 -11.17 -34.13
CA GLY A 208 9.97 -9.99 -33.31
C GLY A 208 10.98 -10.19 -32.19
N PHE A 209 12.02 -9.36 -32.17
CA PHE A 209 13.04 -9.33 -31.14
C PHE A 209 12.81 -8.10 -30.27
N ASP A 210 12.75 -8.26 -28.95
CA ASP A 210 12.73 -7.15 -28.01
C ASP A 210 13.88 -7.29 -27.02
N PHE A 211 14.60 -6.20 -26.82
CA PHE A 211 15.63 -6.03 -25.81
C PHE A 211 15.18 -4.98 -24.80
N GLY A 212 15.34 -5.28 -23.51
CA GLY A 212 15.06 -4.37 -22.41
C GLY A 212 16.22 -4.32 -21.42
N TYR A 213 16.50 -3.14 -20.89
CA TYR A 213 17.50 -2.89 -19.88
C TYR A 213 16.96 -1.94 -18.83
N THR A 214 17.10 -2.30 -17.56
CA THR A 214 16.74 -1.45 -16.42
C THR A 214 18.02 -1.05 -15.69
N TYR A 215 18.29 0.25 -15.62
CA TYR A 215 19.44 0.79 -14.89
C TYR A 215 19.03 1.17 -13.48
N GLY A 216 19.85 0.88 -12.47
CA GLY A 216 19.56 1.27 -11.09
C GLY A 216 20.74 1.04 -10.13
N GLU A 217 20.58 1.52 -8.90
CA GLU A 217 21.62 1.49 -7.87
C GLU A 217 22.01 0.06 -7.46
N THR A 218 23.31 -0.13 -7.18
CA THR A 218 23.90 -1.42 -6.82
C THR A 218 23.34 -1.92 -5.48
N GLY A 219 22.50 -2.95 -5.50
CA GLY A 219 21.99 -3.59 -4.28
C GLY A 219 20.63 -4.28 -4.43
N HIS A 220 19.82 -3.87 -5.41
CA HIS A 220 18.50 -4.46 -5.63
C HIS A 220 18.53 -5.53 -6.75
N PRO A 221 17.97 -6.74 -6.58
CA PRO A 221 18.09 -7.85 -7.53
C PRO A 221 17.45 -7.62 -8.91
N LEU A 222 16.66 -6.55 -9.07
CA LEU A 222 16.04 -6.13 -10.34
C LEU A 222 16.80 -4.99 -11.05
N THR A 223 17.92 -4.54 -10.48
CA THR A 223 18.77 -3.50 -11.09
C THR A 223 19.74 -4.12 -12.08
N ASN A 224 20.09 -3.39 -13.14
CA ASN A 224 21.03 -3.81 -14.19
C ASN A 224 20.65 -5.13 -14.89
N THR A 225 19.34 -5.43 -14.94
CA THR A 225 18.84 -6.64 -15.59
C THR A 225 18.66 -6.40 -17.10
N MET A 226 19.18 -7.31 -17.90
CA MET A 226 18.92 -7.38 -19.34
C MET A 226 17.83 -8.44 -19.61
N ARG A 227 16.82 -8.08 -20.40
CA ARG A 227 15.75 -8.98 -20.82
C ARG A 227 15.75 -9.09 -22.34
N PHE A 228 15.62 -10.32 -22.83
CA PHE A 228 15.53 -10.63 -24.24
C PHE A 228 14.23 -11.41 -24.47
N SER A 229 13.48 -11.01 -25.50
CA SER A 229 12.24 -11.69 -25.90
C SER A 229 12.24 -11.94 -27.40
N LEU A 230 11.67 -13.08 -27.78
CA LEU A 230 11.42 -13.46 -29.17
C LEU A 230 9.93 -13.79 -29.31
N ASN A 231 9.28 -13.10 -30.24
CA ASN A 231 7.92 -13.37 -30.70
C ASN A 231 7.97 -13.90 -32.14
N MET A 232 7.07 -14.83 -32.46
CA MET A 232 6.85 -15.36 -33.80
C MET A 232 5.36 -15.31 -34.11
N GLU A 233 5.00 -14.59 -35.17
CA GLU A 233 3.64 -14.58 -35.73
C GLU A 233 3.54 -15.59 -36.88
N PHE A 234 2.48 -16.41 -36.86
CA PHE A 234 2.21 -17.50 -37.81
C PHE A 234 1.08 -17.14 -38.77
#